data_AF-A0A9J8A8S2-F1
#
_entry.id   AF-A0A9J8A8S2-F1
#
_cell.length_a   1.000
_cell.length_b   1.000
_cell.length_c   1.000
_cell.angle_alpha   90.00
_cell.angle_beta   90.00
_cell.angle_gamma   90.00
#
_symmetry.space_group_name_H-M   'P 1'
#
loop_
_entity.id
_entity.type
_entity.pdbx_description
1 polymer ?
#
loop_
_entity_poly.entity_id
_entity_poly.type
_entity_poly.pdbx_seq_one_letter_code
_entity_poly.pdbx_strand_id
1 'polypeptide(L)'
;MAAGTLYTYPENWRAFKAQIAAQYSGARLKIASASPAFTFGQTNRSPAFLSNFPLGKVPAYQGDDGFCLFESNAIAHYLSNDALRGSTPQASAQVLQWVSFADSEIIPPASAWVFPTLGIMQFNKQTVLSLICSTLSLFSSGMFQRLDKLRKNAFASVILFGTNNDSCISGIWVFRGQELAFTLSEDWQIDYESYTWRKLDVDSEECKTMVKEYFAWEGEFKHVGKPFNQGKIFK
;
A
#
# COMPACT_ATOMS: atom_id res chain seq x y z
N MET A 1 4.16 22.26 29.78
CA MET A 1 4.83 21.22 28.97
C MET A 1 4.20 19.89 29.33
N ALA A 2 3.66 19.16 28.36
CA ALA A 2 3.07 17.86 28.62
C ALA A 2 4.12 16.91 29.23
N ALA A 3 3.72 16.20 30.29
CA ALA A 3 4.54 15.18 30.94
C ALA A 3 3.67 13.94 31.16
N GLY A 4 4.19 12.78 30.79
CA GLY A 4 3.42 11.55 30.86
C GLY A 4 4.16 10.33 30.34
N THR A 5 3.43 9.22 30.32
CA THR A 5 3.90 7.90 29.90
C THR A 5 3.26 7.51 28.57
N LEU A 6 4.09 7.10 27.61
CA LEU A 6 3.67 6.56 26.32
C LEU A 6 3.84 5.04 26.31
N TYR A 7 2.74 4.32 26.20
CA TYR A 7 2.71 2.86 26.07
C TYR A 7 2.80 2.46 24.59
N THR A 8 3.81 1.66 24.24
CA THR A 8 4.06 1.19 22.87
C THR A 8 4.91 -0.08 22.87
N TYR A 9 4.95 -0.82 21.77
CA TYR A 9 5.99 -1.83 21.55
C TYR A 9 7.26 -1.18 20.95
N PRO A 10 8.45 -1.81 21.09
CA PRO A 10 9.69 -1.30 20.51
C PRO A 10 9.59 -1.21 18.98
N GLU A 11 10.29 -0.24 18.38
CA GLU A 11 10.32 -0.01 16.92
C GLU A 11 8.96 0.31 16.26
N ASN A 12 8.00 0.82 17.03
CA ASN A 12 6.74 1.28 16.48
C ASN A 12 6.87 2.66 15.82
N TRP A 13 6.81 2.70 14.48
CA TRP A 13 6.83 3.95 13.71
C TRP A 13 5.71 4.94 14.10
N ARG A 14 4.55 4.44 14.58
CA ARG A 14 3.47 5.32 15.06
C ARG A 14 3.84 6.06 16.33
N ALA A 15 4.60 5.41 17.21
CA ALA A 15 5.09 6.01 18.45
C ALA A 15 6.25 6.98 18.19
N PHE A 16 7.06 6.74 17.15
CA PHE A 16 8.14 7.65 16.77
C PHE A 16 7.62 9.06 16.45
N LYS A 17 6.45 9.21 15.83
CA LYS A 17 5.83 10.53 15.61
C LYS A 17 5.70 11.34 16.91
N ALA A 18 5.18 10.69 17.96
CA ALA A 18 5.01 11.29 19.28
C ALA A 18 6.36 11.55 19.99
N GLN A 19 7.32 10.63 19.87
CA GLN A 19 8.64 10.79 20.47
C GLN A 19 9.41 11.95 19.83
N ILE A 20 9.39 12.06 18.50
CA ILE A 20 10.03 13.16 17.77
C ILE A 20 9.38 14.48 18.15
N ALA A 21 8.04 14.56 18.14
CA ALA A 21 7.31 15.76 18.56
C ALA A 21 7.68 16.21 19.99
N ALA A 22 7.81 15.25 20.92
CA ALA A 22 8.21 15.51 22.29
C ALA A 22 9.65 16.04 22.41
N GLN A 23 10.59 15.53 21.59
CA GLN A 23 11.98 16.02 21.59
C GLN A 23 12.06 17.48 21.15
N TYR A 24 11.32 17.87 20.12
CA TYR A 24 11.30 19.25 19.61
C TYR A 24 10.54 20.22 20.52
N SER A 25 9.48 19.77 21.18
CA SER A 25 8.78 20.62 22.14
C SER A 25 9.52 20.75 23.46
N GLY A 26 10.28 19.72 23.87
CA GLY A 26 10.87 19.60 25.20
C GLY A 26 9.94 18.92 26.22
N ALA A 27 8.91 18.21 25.75
CA ALA A 27 7.97 17.47 26.60
C ALA A 27 8.65 16.28 27.29
N ARG A 28 8.34 16.05 28.57
CA ARG A 28 8.91 14.94 29.34
C ARG A 28 8.11 13.66 29.10
N LEU A 29 8.55 12.86 28.13
CA LEU A 29 7.90 11.63 27.75
C LEU A 29 8.64 10.40 28.30
N LYS A 30 7.98 9.59 29.14
CA LYS A 30 8.48 8.27 29.56
C LYS A 30 7.96 7.20 28.60
N ILE A 31 8.84 6.41 28.00
CA ILE A 31 8.45 5.36 27.06
C ILE A 31 8.35 4.04 27.82
N ALA A 32 7.13 3.49 27.91
CA ALA A 32 6.87 2.16 28.46
C ALA A 32 6.76 1.17 27.31
N SER A 33 7.88 0.52 26.96
CA SER A 33 7.97 -0.43 25.84
C SER A 33 8.51 -1.82 26.15
N ALA A 34 8.93 -2.06 27.38
CA ALA A 34 9.46 -3.35 27.80
C ALA A 34 8.79 -3.83 29.10
N SER A 35 8.81 -5.15 29.31
CA SER A 35 8.41 -5.76 30.58
C SER A 35 9.31 -5.26 31.71
N PRO A 36 8.78 -4.91 32.90
CA PRO A 36 7.41 -5.14 33.39
C PRO A 36 6.42 -4.00 33.08
N ALA A 37 6.87 -2.89 32.49
CA ALA A 37 6.05 -1.69 32.28
C ALA A 37 5.01 -1.86 31.16
N PHE A 38 5.33 -2.63 30.11
CA PHE A 38 4.41 -2.92 29.02
C PHE A 38 4.78 -4.21 28.29
N THR A 39 3.84 -5.17 28.24
CA THR A 39 3.94 -6.40 27.44
C THR A 39 2.85 -6.40 26.38
N PHE A 40 3.25 -6.31 25.12
CA PHE A 40 2.33 -6.31 23.99
C PHE A 40 1.55 -7.63 23.92
N GLY A 41 0.22 -7.54 23.79
CA GLY A 41 -0.70 -8.69 23.79
C GLY A 41 -1.25 -9.06 25.18
N GLN A 42 -0.63 -8.59 26.27
CA GLN A 42 -1.09 -8.84 27.64
C GLN A 42 -1.57 -7.54 28.30
N THR A 43 -0.69 -6.56 28.48
CA THR A 43 -1.00 -5.31 29.18
C THR A 43 -2.09 -4.52 28.48
N ASN A 44 -2.07 -4.47 27.14
CA ASN A 44 -3.05 -3.75 26.33
C ASN A 44 -4.45 -4.41 26.31
N ARG A 45 -4.56 -5.66 26.77
CA ARG A 45 -5.84 -6.38 26.92
C ARG A 45 -6.34 -6.42 28.36
N SER A 46 -5.57 -5.90 29.31
CA SER A 46 -5.96 -5.89 30.72
C SER A 46 -7.17 -4.96 30.93
N PRO A 47 -8.11 -5.29 31.85
CA PRO A 47 -9.27 -4.46 32.13
C PRO A 47 -8.89 -3.04 32.59
N ALA A 48 -7.81 -2.91 33.35
CA ALA A 48 -7.28 -1.62 33.80
C ALA A 48 -6.83 -0.75 32.62
N PHE A 49 -6.19 -1.33 31.60
CA PHE A 49 -5.77 -0.60 30.41
C PHE A 49 -6.95 -0.27 29.50
N LEU A 50 -7.90 -1.20 29.34
CA LEU A 50 -9.10 -0.98 28.52
C LEU A 50 -10.03 0.09 29.12
N SER A 51 -10.05 0.24 30.44
CA SER A 51 -10.78 1.33 31.12
C SER A 51 -10.28 2.72 30.70
N ASN A 52 -8.96 2.86 30.46
CA ASN A 52 -8.35 4.13 30.04
C ASN A 52 -8.26 4.25 28.51
N PHE A 53 -8.13 3.12 27.81
CA PHE A 53 -7.92 3.03 26.37
C PHE A 53 -8.87 1.98 25.77
N PRO A 54 -10.11 2.35 25.42
CA PRO A 54 -11.16 1.39 25.04
C PRO A 54 -10.83 0.59 23.77
N LEU A 55 -9.95 1.11 22.91
CA LEU A 55 -9.53 0.44 21.68
C LEU A 55 -8.47 -0.65 21.89
N GLY A 56 -7.79 -0.69 23.06
CA GLY A 56 -6.70 -1.64 23.32
C GLY A 56 -5.52 -1.54 22.34
N LYS A 57 -5.46 -0.43 21.58
CA LYS A 57 -4.43 -0.14 20.58
C LYS A 57 -3.30 0.68 21.20
N VAL A 58 -2.12 0.58 20.59
CA VAL A 58 -0.96 1.41 20.89
C VAL A 58 -0.49 2.11 19.62
N PRO A 59 0.05 3.34 19.71
CA PRO A 59 0.45 4.06 20.92
C PRO A 59 -0.71 4.63 21.74
N ALA A 60 -0.54 4.65 23.05
CA ALA A 60 -1.48 5.23 24.03
C ALA A 60 -0.71 6.10 25.03
N TYR A 61 -1.21 7.30 25.31
CA TYR A 61 -0.58 8.28 26.18
C TYR A 61 -1.39 8.46 27.46
N GLN A 62 -0.68 8.49 28.59
CA GLN A 62 -1.21 8.79 29.91
C GLN A 62 -0.42 9.96 30.49
N GLY A 63 -1.05 11.11 30.64
CA GLY A 63 -0.48 12.26 31.34
C GLY A 63 -0.38 12.00 32.84
N ASP A 64 0.58 12.68 33.49
CA ASP A 64 0.74 12.65 34.96
C ASP A 64 -0.49 13.24 35.68
N ASP A 65 -1.30 14.03 34.98
CA ASP A 65 -2.58 14.60 35.40
C ASP A 65 -3.77 13.63 35.27
N GLY A 66 -3.54 12.41 34.79
CA GLY A 66 -4.59 11.43 34.53
C GLY A 66 -5.23 11.57 33.15
N PHE A 67 -4.77 12.49 32.29
CA PHE A 67 -5.30 12.65 30.94
C PHE A 67 -4.90 11.48 30.03
N CYS A 68 -5.89 10.76 29.52
CA CYS A 68 -5.69 9.62 28.61
C CYS A 68 -5.93 10.05 27.17
N LEU A 69 -5.00 9.75 26.28
CA LEU A 69 -5.15 10.00 24.85
C LEU A 69 -4.76 8.78 24.03
N PHE A 70 -5.65 8.38 23.13
CA PHE A 70 -5.41 7.38 22.10
C PHE A 70 -5.35 8.06 20.72
N GLU A 71 -4.93 7.34 19.69
CA GLU A 71 -4.56 7.82 18.36
C GLU A 71 -3.18 8.49 18.24
N SER A 72 -2.36 7.97 17.32
CA SER A 72 -0.95 8.39 17.17
C SER A 72 -0.80 9.84 16.74
N ASN A 73 -1.69 10.34 15.88
CA ASN A 73 -1.68 11.73 15.44
C ASN A 73 -2.14 12.69 16.53
N ALA A 74 -3.15 12.29 17.30
CA ALA A 74 -3.65 13.09 18.41
C ALA A 74 -2.56 13.24 19.49
N ILE A 75 -1.88 12.13 19.83
CA ILE A 75 -0.76 12.15 20.78
C ILE A 75 0.38 13.04 20.26
N ALA A 76 0.78 12.89 18.99
CA ALA A 76 1.81 13.73 18.41
C ALA A 76 1.42 15.22 18.43
N HIS A 77 0.18 15.55 18.05
CA HIS A 77 -0.33 16.92 18.09
C HIS A 77 -0.35 17.47 19.52
N TYR A 78 -0.75 16.67 20.52
CA TYR A 78 -0.75 17.08 21.93
C TYR A 78 0.66 17.35 22.47
N LEU A 79 1.64 16.54 22.09
CA LEU A 79 3.03 16.69 22.52
C LEU A 79 3.80 17.77 21.74
N SER A 80 3.31 18.19 20.58
CA SER A 80 3.90 19.25 19.76
C SER A 80 3.79 20.65 20.39
N ASN A 81 4.69 21.56 20.00
CA ASN A 81 4.61 22.99 20.31
C ASN A 81 3.91 23.76 19.18
N ASP A 82 3.69 25.07 19.37
CA ASP A 82 2.99 25.91 18.38
C ASP A 82 3.74 26.07 17.05
N ALA A 83 5.06 25.83 17.03
CA ALA A 83 5.84 25.78 15.80
C ALA A 83 5.52 24.51 14.99
N LEU A 84 5.46 23.35 15.66
CA LEU A 84 5.15 22.06 15.03
C LEU A 84 3.68 21.92 14.62
N ARG A 85 2.77 22.57 15.35
CA ARG A 85 1.33 22.59 15.00
C ARG A 85 0.99 23.56 13.87
N GLY A 86 1.93 24.42 13.50
CA GLY A 86 1.69 25.55 12.60
C GLY A 86 1.20 26.77 13.39
N SER A 87 2.01 27.82 13.41
CA SER A 87 1.71 29.04 14.18
C SER A 87 0.62 29.91 13.56
N THR A 88 0.22 29.62 12.31
CA THR A 88 -0.88 30.29 11.61
C THR A 88 -1.98 29.29 11.26
N PRO A 89 -3.24 29.73 11.11
CA PRO A 89 -4.34 28.85 10.68
C PRO A 89 -4.05 28.12 9.37
N GLN A 90 -3.40 28.80 8.42
CA GLN A 90 -3.01 28.23 7.13
C GLN A 90 -1.94 27.13 7.29
N ALA A 91 -0.92 27.37 8.12
CA ALA A 91 0.12 26.37 8.38
C ALA A 91 -0.45 25.16 9.12
N SER A 92 -1.34 25.39 10.09
CA SER A 92 -2.00 24.30 10.83
C SER A 92 -2.88 23.44 9.93
N ALA A 93 -3.62 24.06 9.01
CA ALA A 93 -4.38 23.34 8.00
C ALA A 93 -3.47 22.51 7.06
N GLN A 94 -2.32 23.06 6.64
CA GLN A 94 -1.35 22.34 5.82
C GLN A 94 -0.72 21.15 6.57
N VAL A 95 -0.40 21.31 7.86
CA VAL A 95 0.07 20.20 8.71
C VAL A 95 -0.97 19.09 8.75
N LEU A 96 -2.24 19.42 9.01
CA LEU A 96 -3.32 18.44 9.02
C LEU A 96 -3.48 17.75 7.67
N GLN A 97 -3.41 18.50 6.56
CA GLN A 97 -3.47 17.96 5.21
C GLN A 97 -2.41 16.88 4.97
N TRP A 98 -1.16 17.14 5.34
CA TRP A 98 -0.06 16.18 5.15
C TRP A 98 -0.16 14.98 6.09
N VAL A 99 -0.63 15.17 7.32
CA VAL A 99 -0.89 14.06 8.25
C VAL A 99 -1.98 13.14 7.70
N SER A 100 -3.09 13.69 7.23
CA SER A 100 -4.17 12.91 6.61
C SER A 100 -3.73 12.23 5.32
N PHE A 101 -2.97 12.92 4.46
CA PHE A 101 -2.43 12.35 3.23
C PHE A 101 -1.52 11.15 3.52
N ALA A 102 -0.64 11.25 4.52
CA ALA A 102 0.25 10.13 4.88
C ALA A 102 -0.54 8.90 5.33
N ASP A 103 -1.59 9.07 6.13
CA ASP A 103 -2.42 7.96 6.63
C ASP A 103 -3.27 7.31 5.54
N SER A 104 -3.81 8.10 4.61
CA SER A 104 -4.70 7.59 3.55
C SER A 104 -3.94 7.05 2.33
N GLU A 105 -2.87 7.71 1.91
CA GLU A 105 -2.24 7.44 0.60
C GLU A 105 -0.89 6.73 0.72
N ILE A 106 -0.13 6.96 1.80
CA ILE A 106 1.23 6.43 1.92
C ILE A 106 1.25 5.13 2.74
N ILE A 107 0.59 5.12 3.89
CA ILE A 107 0.65 4.00 4.83
C ILE A 107 0.09 2.69 4.25
N PRO A 108 -1.06 2.67 3.55
CA PRO A 108 -1.57 1.43 2.97
C PRO A 108 -0.60 0.77 1.97
N PRO A 109 -0.11 1.46 0.91
CA PRO A 109 0.82 0.81 -0.03
C PRO A 109 2.19 0.51 0.59
N ALA A 110 2.71 1.38 1.47
CA ALA A 110 3.96 1.11 2.16
C ALA A 110 3.87 -0.16 3.03
N SER A 111 2.76 -0.33 3.75
CA SER A 111 2.53 -1.54 4.55
C SER A 111 2.40 -2.79 3.70
N ALA A 112 1.74 -2.69 2.53
CA ALA A 112 1.59 -3.80 1.59
C ALA A 112 2.93 -4.30 1.06
N TRP A 113 3.91 -3.40 0.89
CA TRP A 113 5.23 -3.76 0.41
C TRP A 113 6.20 -4.17 1.52
N VAL A 114 6.19 -3.48 2.66
CA VAL A 114 7.16 -3.69 3.74
C VAL A 114 6.79 -4.88 4.64
N PHE A 115 5.51 -5.14 4.88
CA PHE A 115 5.13 -6.25 5.77
C PHE A 115 5.50 -7.64 5.25
N PRO A 116 5.45 -7.90 3.93
CA PRO A 116 5.98 -9.15 3.37
C PRO A 116 7.50 -9.27 3.47
N THR A 117 8.26 -8.18 3.29
CA THR A 117 9.73 -8.22 3.39
C THR A 117 10.22 -8.43 4.82
N LEU A 118 9.45 -7.97 5.80
CA LEU A 118 9.70 -8.23 7.22
C LEU A 118 9.15 -9.58 7.71
N GLY A 119 8.50 -10.37 6.84
CA GLY A 119 7.93 -11.68 7.19
C GLY A 119 6.72 -11.64 8.13
N ILE A 120 6.12 -10.45 8.34
CA ILE A 120 4.96 -10.25 9.22
C ILE A 120 3.66 -10.69 8.53
N MET A 121 3.60 -10.53 7.20
CA MET A 121 2.55 -11.09 6.36
C MET A 121 3.15 -12.11 5.41
N GLN A 122 2.47 -13.25 5.22
CA GLN A 122 2.81 -14.13 4.10
C GLN A 122 2.66 -13.34 2.81
N PHE A 123 3.66 -13.44 1.92
CA PHE A 123 3.61 -12.84 0.58
C PHE A 123 2.47 -13.51 -0.22
N ASN A 124 1.27 -12.99 -0.05
CA ASN A 124 0.14 -13.40 -0.86
C ASN A 124 0.15 -12.53 -2.12
N LYS A 125 0.55 -13.12 -3.25
CA LYS A 125 0.55 -12.49 -4.57
C LYS A 125 -0.77 -11.76 -4.85
N GLN A 126 -1.90 -12.25 -4.35
CA GLN A 126 -3.23 -11.67 -4.57
C GLN A 126 -3.51 -10.40 -3.75
N THR A 127 -2.98 -10.29 -2.51
CA THR A 127 -3.21 -9.13 -1.62
C THR A 127 -2.30 -7.97 -1.97
N VAL A 128 -1.06 -8.26 -2.36
CA VAL A 128 -0.14 -7.25 -2.91
C VAL A 128 -0.69 -6.72 -4.22
N LEU A 129 -1.23 -7.58 -5.09
CA LEU A 129 -1.86 -7.16 -6.34
C LEU A 129 -3.15 -6.36 -6.10
N SER A 130 -3.98 -6.68 -5.11
CA SER A 130 -5.22 -5.94 -4.84
C SER A 130 -4.99 -4.55 -4.24
N LEU A 131 -4.00 -4.36 -3.36
CA LEU A 131 -3.63 -3.02 -2.86
C LEU A 131 -2.81 -2.22 -3.87
N ILE A 132 -2.01 -2.86 -4.72
CA ILE A 132 -1.38 -2.21 -5.87
C ILE A 132 -2.42 -1.85 -6.95
N CYS A 133 -3.57 -2.53 -7.00
CA CYS A 133 -4.66 -2.23 -7.93
C CYS A 133 -5.41 -0.93 -7.60
N SER A 134 -5.42 -0.42 -6.37
CA SER A 134 -5.83 0.98 -6.15
C SER A 134 -4.75 1.97 -6.58
N THR A 135 -3.50 1.51 -6.71
CA THR A 135 -2.36 2.21 -7.32
C THR A 135 -2.11 1.80 -8.78
N LEU A 136 -3.10 1.26 -9.51
CA LEU A 136 -2.95 0.66 -10.85
C LEU A 136 -2.37 1.61 -11.93
N SER A 137 -2.32 2.91 -11.64
CA SER A 137 -1.57 3.89 -12.41
C SER A 137 -0.06 3.60 -12.43
N LEU A 138 0.52 3.07 -11.34
CA LEU A 138 1.97 2.82 -11.21
C LEU A 138 2.42 1.50 -11.83
N PHE A 139 1.70 0.39 -11.67
CA PHE A 139 2.11 -0.90 -12.25
C PHE A 139 2.10 -0.84 -13.78
N SER A 140 1.00 -0.34 -14.35
CA SER A 140 0.86 -0.15 -15.79
C SER A 140 1.66 1.05 -16.31
N SER A 141 2.28 1.88 -15.46
CA SER A 141 3.22 2.93 -15.91
C SER A 141 4.65 2.42 -15.84
N GLY A 142 5.05 1.70 -14.79
CA GLY A 142 6.41 1.21 -14.59
C GLY A 142 6.80 0.09 -15.56
N MET A 143 5.90 -0.84 -15.88
CA MET A 143 6.15 -1.85 -16.92
C MET A 143 6.17 -1.21 -18.32
N PHE A 144 5.21 -0.33 -18.62
CA PHE A 144 5.15 0.34 -19.93
C PHE A 144 6.31 1.31 -20.17
N GLN A 145 6.80 1.97 -19.13
CA GLN A 145 7.96 2.85 -19.19
C GLN A 145 9.28 2.08 -19.40
N ARG A 146 9.43 0.89 -18.80
CA ARG A 146 10.55 -0.01 -19.11
C ARG A 146 10.48 -0.56 -20.55
N LEU A 147 9.26 -0.77 -21.05
CA LEU A 147 8.97 -1.25 -22.40
C LEU A 147 8.83 -0.12 -23.45
N ASP A 148 9.14 1.14 -23.13
CA ASP A 148 8.96 2.28 -24.07
C ASP A 148 9.74 2.10 -25.38
N LYS A 149 10.89 1.42 -25.35
CA LYS A 149 11.66 1.09 -26.57
C LYS A 149 10.93 0.06 -27.45
N LEU A 150 10.15 -0.83 -26.83
CA LEU A 150 9.41 -1.91 -27.46
C LEU A 150 8.08 -1.43 -28.07
N ARG A 151 7.56 -0.29 -27.60
CA ARG A 151 6.37 0.42 -28.10
C ARG A 151 6.33 0.63 -29.62
N LYS A 152 7.48 0.83 -30.28
CA LYS A 152 7.55 1.06 -31.74
C LYS A 152 7.22 -0.18 -32.56
N ASN A 153 7.40 -1.37 -31.99
CA ASN A 153 7.29 -2.66 -32.69
C ASN A 153 6.29 -3.60 -32.03
N ALA A 154 5.52 -3.11 -31.04
CA ALA A 154 4.61 -3.92 -30.26
C ALA A 154 3.38 -3.13 -29.85
N PHE A 155 2.25 -3.82 -29.80
CA PHE A 155 0.97 -3.31 -29.35
C PHE A 155 0.37 -4.32 -28.37
N ALA A 156 -0.23 -3.87 -27.28
CA ALA A 156 -0.93 -4.78 -26.38
C ALA A 156 -2.22 -4.17 -25.82
N SER A 157 -3.21 -5.03 -25.60
CA SER A 157 -4.40 -4.70 -24.83
C SER A 157 -4.38 -5.55 -23.57
N VAL A 158 -4.20 -4.91 -22.42
CA VAL A 158 -4.13 -5.57 -21.11
C VAL A 158 -5.36 -5.20 -20.30
N ILE A 159 -6.02 -6.20 -19.73
CA ILE A 159 -7.25 -6.05 -18.97
C ILE A 159 -7.04 -6.62 -17.57
N LEU A 160 -7.49 -5.85 -16.58
CA LEU A 160 -7.63 -6.27 -15.21
C LEU A 160 -9.04 -6.83 -15.00
N PHE A 161 -9.10 -8.09 -14.57
CA PHE A 161 -10.32 -8.80 -14.23
C PHE A 161 -10.44 -8.98 -12.72
N GLY A 162 -11.67 -8.93 -12.20
CA GLY A 162 -12.00 -9.30 -10.83
C GLY A 162 -12.38 -8.13 -9.92
N THR A 163 -12.97 -8.48 -8.78
CA THR A 163 -13.35 -7.59 -7.68
C THR A 163 -12.37 -7.73 -6.50
N ASN A 164 -12.44 -6.82 -5.52
CA ASN A 164 -11.52 -6.74 -4.38
C ASN A 164 -11.22 -8.13 -3.78
N ASN A 165 -9.93 -8.49 -3.75
CA ASN A 165 -9.32 -9.75 -3.27
C ASN A 165 -9.16 -10.92 -4.26
N ASP A 166 -9.71 -10.86 -5.48
CA ASP A 166 -9.47 -11.93 -6.48
C ASP A 166 -9.21 -11.37 -7.90
N SER A 167 -8.13 -10.60 -8.03
CA SER A 167 -7.73 -9.95 -9.29
C SER A 167 -6.89 -10.86 -10.18
N CYS A 168 -7.18 -10.86 -11.48
CA CYS A 168 -6.39 -11.52 -12.51
C CYS A 168 -6.05 -10.52 -13.61
N ILE A 169 -4.80 -10.51 -14.07
CA ILE A 169 -4.37 -9.68 -15.21
C ILE A 169 -4.23 -10.60 -16.40
N SER A 170 -4.89 -10.26 -17.51
CA SER A 170 -4.74 -10.99 -18.76
C SER A 170 -4.82 -10.02 -19.93
N GLY A 171 -4.09 -10.30 -20.99
CA GLY A 171 -4.00 -9.39 -22.13
C GLY A 171 -3.43 -10.06 -23.36
N ILE A 172 -3.69 -9.45 -24.51
CA ILE A 172 -3.15 -9.87 -25.79
C ILE A 172 -2.05 -8.90 -26.17
N TRP A 173 -0.90 -9.47 -26.53
CA TRP A 173 0.24 -8.74 -27.03
C TRP A 173 0.52 -9.15 -28.48
N VAL A 174 0.83 -8.15 -29.30
CA VAL A 174 1.20 -8.28 -30.69
C VAL A 174 2.60 -7.70 -30.84
N PHE A 175 3.54 -8.51 -31.30
CA PHE A 175 4.93 -8.10 -31.54
C PHE A 175 5.30 -8.34 -32.99
N ARG A 176 6.26 -7.56 -33.50
CA ARG A 176 6.87 -7.81 -34.81
C ARG A 176 7.97 -8.88 -34.68
N GLY A 177 7.61 -10.15 -34.80
CA GLY A 177 8.54 -11.29 -34.76
C GLY A 177 7.85 -12.63 -34.54
N GLN A 178 8.56 -13.74 -34.79
CA GLN A 178 8.03 -15.10 -34.63
C GLN A 178 8.26 -15.66 -33.21
N GLU A 179 9.21 -15.08 -32.48
CA GLU A 179 9.62 -15.41 -31.12
C GLU A 179 9.17 -14.33 -30.12
N LEU A 180 9.16 -14.68 -28.84
CA LEU A 180 8.78 -13.76 -27.76
C LEU A 180 9.80 -12.63 -27.66
N ALA A 181 9.37 -11.39 -27.88
CA ALA A 181 10.25 -10.23 -27.88
C ALA A 181 10.99 -10.01 -26.55
N PHE A 182 10.50 -10.59 -25.45
CA PHE A 182 11.09 -10.50 -24.11
C PHE A 182 12.38 -11.31 -23.94
N THR A 183 12.69 -12.29 -24.80
CA THR A 183 13.96 -13.03 -24.73
C THR A 183 15.12 -12.26 -25.38
N LEU A 184 14.83 -11.19 -26.13
CA LEU A 184 15.82 -10.43 -26.90
C LEU A 184 16.63 -9.44 -26.04
N SER A 185 16.19 -9.13 -24.81
CA SER A 185 16.88 -8.19 -23.91
C SER A 185 16.66 -8.55 -22.44
N GLU A 186 17.74 -8.61 -21.68
CA GLU A 186 17.73 -8.89 -20.23
C GLU A 186 16.92 -7.85 -19.44
N ASP A 187 16.90 -6.58 -19.90
CA ASP A 187 16.13 -5.49 -19.28
C ASP A 187 14.61 -5.74 -19.30
N TRP A 188 14.11 -6.59 -20.20
CA TRP A 188 12.69 -6.89 -20.37
C TRP A 188 12.25 -8.19 -19.69
N GLN A 189 13.19 -8.98 -19.17
CA GLN A 189 12.93 -10.28 -18.55
C GLN A 189 12.46 -10.18 -17.09
N ILE A 190 12.69 -9.04 -16.44
CA ILE A 190 12.46 -8.83 -15.00
C ILE A 190 10.99 -9.10 -14.61
N ASP A 191 10.02 -8.70 -15.45
CA ASP A 191 8.60 -8.94 -15.19
C ASP A 191 8.04 -10.14 -15.99
N TYR A 192 8.79 -10.65 -16.99
CA TYR A 192 8.34 -11.70 -17.92
C TYR A 192 8.04 -13.02 -17.21
N GLU A 193 8.87 -13.42 -16.23
CA GLU A 193 8.75 -14.70 -15.51
C GLU A 193 7.45 -14.82 -14.69
N SER A 194 6.82 -13.69 -14.36
CA SER A 194 5.58 -13.67 -13.59
C SER A 194 4.33 -13.98 -14.42
N TYR A 195 4.45 -14.01 -15.75
CA TYR A 195 3.33 -14.21 -16.68
C TYR A 195 3.50 -15.48 -17.52
N THR A 196 2.38 -16.15 -17.81
CA THR A 196 2.35 -17.28 -18.73
C THR A 196 2.10 -16.78 -20.16
N TRP A 197 3.03 -17.08 -21.05
CA TRP A 197 2.95 -16.68 -22.46
C TRP A 197 2.65 -17.89 -23.33
N ARG A 198 1.60 -17.79 -24.15
CA ARG A 198 1.24 -18.80 -25.14
C ARG A 198 1.12 -18.11 -26.50
N LYS A 199 1.79 -18.67 -27.50
CA LYS A 199 1.59 -18.26 -28.89
C LYS A 199 0.21 -18.72 -29.34
N LEU A 200 -0.58 -17.79 -29.86
CA LEU A 200 -1.90 -18.06 -30.42
C LEU A 200 -1.79 -18.20 -31.93
N ASP A 201 -2.47 -19.19 -32.49
CA ASP A 201 -2.55 -19.40 -33.94
C ASP A 201 -3.69 -18.56 -34.53
N VAL A 202 -3.38 -17.80 -35.58
CA VAL A 202 -4.29 -16.83 -36.22
C VAL A 202 -5.52 -17.51 -36.85
N ASP A 203 -5.36 -18.76 -37.28
CA ASP A 203 -6.42 -19.52 -37.95
C ASP A 203 -7.43 -20.15 -36.98
N SER A 204 -7.16 -20.12 -35.67
CA SER A 204 -8.08 -20.68 -34.67
C SER A 204 -9.25 -19.73 -34.38
N GLU A 205 -10.48 -20.27 -34.36
CA GLU A 205 -11.71 -19.52 -34.03
C GLU A 205 -11.70 -18.98 -32.58
N GLU A 206 -10.98 -19.67 -31.69
CA GLU A 206 -10.71 -19.23 -30.31
C GLU A 206 -9.89 -17.94 -30.29
N CYS A 207 -8.82 -17.85 -31.10
CA CYS A 207 -7.98 -16.66 -31.19
C CYS A 207 -8.75 -15.46 -31.75
N LYS A 208 -9.56 -15.65 -32.79
CA LYS A 208 -10.40 -14.57 -33.34
C LYS A 208 -11.40 -14.04 -32.33
N THR A 209 -11.98 -14.92 -31.52
CA THR A 209 -12.91 -14.54 -30.44
C THR A 209 -12.16 -13.76 -29.36
N MET A 210 -11.02 -14.26 -28.88
CA MET A 210 -10.21 -13.55 -27.88
C MET A 210 -9.75 -12.18 -28.38
N VAL A 211 -9.21 -12.07 -29.60
CA VAL A 211 -8.77 -10.78 -30.16
C VAL A 211 -9.92 -9.78 -30.22
N LYS A 212 -11.11 -10.22 -30.63
CA LYS A 212 -12.30 -9.36 -30.65
C LYS A 212 -12.69 -8.89 -29.24
N GLU A 213 -12.76 -9.79 -28.27
CA GLU A 213 -13.12 -9.45 -26.88
C GLU A 213 -12.10 -8.50 -26.22
N TYR A 214 -10.80 -8.75 -26.40
CA TYR A 214 -9.75 -7.92 -25.80
C TYR A 214 -9.53 -6.59 -26.51
N PHE A 215 -9.85 -6.46 -27.80
CA PHE A 215 -9.71 -5.19 -28.53
C PHE A 215 -10.98 -4.35 -28.50
N ALA A 216 -12.16 -4.98 -28.46
CA ALA A 216 -13.43 -4.27 -28.31
C ALA A 216 -13.76 -3.95 -26.85
N TRP A 217 -13.09 -4.60 -25.89
CA TRP A 217 -13.43 -4.54 -24.45
C TRP A 217 -14.86 -4.97 -24.13
N GLU A 218 -15.50 -5.68 -25.06
CA GLU A 218 -16.88 -6.14 -25.00
C GLU A 218 -16.88 -7.66 -25.22
N GLY A 219 -17.29 -8.43 -24.19
CA GLY A 219 -17.29 -9.90 -24.22
C GLY A 219 -17.62 -10.53 -22.87
N GLU A 220 -18.00 -11.81 -22.87
CA GLU A 220 -18.28 -12.58 -21.64
C GLU A 220 -16.99 -13.11 -20.97
N PHE A 221 -15.82 -12.92 -21.60
CA PHE A 221 -14.49 -13.32 -21.09
C PHE A 221 -14.50 -14.73 -20.46
N LYS A 222 -15.11 -15.69 -21.16
CA LYS A 222 -15.40 -17.04 -20.65
C LYS A 222 -14.15 -17.80 -20.18
N HIS A 223 -13.00 -17.44 -20.73
CA HIS A 223 -11.69 -17.99 -20.38
C HIS A 223 -11.13 -17.48 -19.05
N VAL A 224 -11.58 -16.34 -18.53
CA VAL A 224 -11.16 -15.80 -17.22
C VAL A 224 -12.25 -15.98 -16.15
N GLY A 225 -13.53 -15.98 -16.55
CA GLY A 225 -14.67 -16.20 -15.64
C GLY A 225 -14.83 -15.12 -14.57
N LYS A 226 -14.22 -13.94 -14.76
CA LYS A 226 -14.21 -12.83 -13.79
C LYS A 226 -14.73 -11.54 -14.46
N PRO A 227 -15.39 -10.65 -13.70
CA PRO A 227 -15.93 -9.42 -14.25
C PRO A 227 -14.81 -8.50 -14.74
N PHE A 228 -15.05 -7.81 -15.86
CA PHE A 228 -14.21 -6.73 -16.35
C PHE A 228 -14.17 -5.60 -15.32
N ASN A 229 -12.97 -5.09 -15.02
CA ASN A 229 -12.80 -3.96 -14.11
C ASN A 229 -12.18 -2.77 -14.85
N GLN A 230 -10.97 -2.93 -15.40
CA GLN A 230 -10.28 -1.85 -16.11
C GLN A 230 -9.41 -2.38 -17.25
N GLY A 231 -9.45 -1.72 -18.40
CA GLY A 231 -8.60 -1.99 -19.56
C GLY A 231 -7.56 -0.90 -19.78
N LYS A 232 -6.37 -1.28 -20.27
CA LYS A 232 -5.34 -0.32 -20.70
C LYS A 232 -4.65 -0.80 -21.98
N ILE A 233 -4.41 0.14 -22.88
CA ILE A 233 -3.72 -0.11 -24.14
C ILE A 233 -2.25 0.28 -24.00
N PHE A 234 -1.37 -0.64 -24.41
CA PHE A 234 0.02 -0.38 -24.71
C PHE A 234 0.13 -0.08 -26.21
N LYS A 235 0.31 1.21 -26.52
CA LYS A 235 0.60 1.76 -27.85
C LYS A 235 1.75 2.72 -27.69
#